data_AF-A0A3C0ZNB5-F1
#
_entry.id   AF-A0A3C0ZNB5-F1
#
_cell.length_a   1.000
_cell.length_b   1.000
_cell.length_c   1.000
_cell.angle_alpha   90.00
_cell.angle_beta   90.00
_cell.angle_gamma   90.00
#
_symmetry.space_group_name_H-M   'P 1'
#
loop_
_entity.id
_entity.type
_entity.pdbx_description
1 polymer ?
#
loop_
_entity_poly.entity_id
_entity_poly.type
_entity_poly.pdbx_seq_one_letter_code
_entity_poly.pdbx_strand_id
1 'polypeptide(L)'
;NSMGSISAQKAWRVLMNTRTVLAIELLCSCQGLDFARRINGAATMKAGRGVEAAYRFVRRRISHMHQDRVLFVDIQKAIKLTLESGLMSHVEDVVGPLA
;
A
#
# COMPACT_ATOMS: atom_id res chain seq x y z
N ASN A 1 39.98 3.89 5.19
CA ASN A 1 38.80 3.14 4.66
C ASN A 1 37.59 3.40 5.54
N SER A 2 36.46 3.83 4.96
CA SER A 2 35.25 4.27 5.69
C SER A 2 34.24 3.15 6.00
N MET A 3 34.56 1.89 5.70
CA MET A 3 33.63 0.74 5.78
C MET A 3 32.36 0.91 4.92
N GLY A 4 32.42 1.73 3.86
CA GLY A 4 31.25 2.13 3.06
C GLY A 4 30.46 0.97 2.43
N SER A 5 31.12 -0.12 2.01
CA SER A 5 30.44 -1.26 1.39
C SER A 5 29.49 -1.98 2.37
N ILE A 6 29.92 -2.18 3.61
CA ILE A 6 29.10 -2.79 4.67
C ILE A 6 27.96 -1.87 5.05
N SER A 7 28.22 -0.56 5.14
CA SER A 7 27.17 0.43 5.41
C SER A 7 26.10 0.45 4.31
N ALA A 8 26.49 0.38 3.04
CA ALA A 8 25.56 0.31 1.92
C ALA A 8 24.68 -0.97 1.96
N GLN A 9 25.27 -2.12 2.27
CA GLN A 9 24.51 -3.38 2.41
C GLN A 9 23.50 -3.32 3.56
N LYS A 10 23.85 -2.70 4.69
CA LYS A 10 22.94 -2.51 5.82
C LYS A 10 21.78 -1.58 5.44
N ALA A 11 22.07 -0.45 4.79
CA ALA A 11 21.04 0.48 4.32
C ALA A 11 20.07 -0.19 3.34
N TRP A 12 20.59 -1.00 2.41
CA TRP A 12 19.75 -1.77 1.48
C TRP A 12 18.80 -2.72 2.20
N ARG A 13 19.28 -3.46 3.21
CA ARG A 13 18.42 -4.36 4.00
C ARG A 13 17.32 -3.61 4.74
N VAL A 14 17.66 -2.46 5.36
CA VAL A 14 16.66 -1.61 6.03
C VAL A 14 15.61 -1.13 5.03
N LEU A 15 16.02 -0.67 3.85
CA LEU A 15 15.08 -0.24 2.79
C LEU A 15 14.10 -1.35 2.40
N MET A 16 14.59 -2.59 2.22
CA MET A 16 13.72 -3.74 1.89
C MET A 16 12.75 -4.08 3.02
N ASN A 17 13.19 -3.99 4.27
CA ASN A 17 12.34 -4.21 5.44
C ASN A 17 11.27 -3.12 5.56
N THR A 18 11.65 -1.84 5.44
CA THR A 18 10.72 -0.70 5.45
C THR A 18 9.66 -0.84 4.37
N ARG A 19 10.05 -1.26 3.16
CA ARG A 19 9.09 -1.54 2.08
C ARG A 19 8.08 -2.61 2.48
N THR A 20 8.52 -3.67 3.14
CA THR A 20 7.62 -4.74 3.61
C THR A 20 6.62 -4.20 4.63
N VAL A 21 7.07 -3.36 5.56
CA VAL A 21 6.20 -2.69 6.55
C VAL A 21 5.16 -1.82 5.85
N LEU A 22 5.57 -0.96 4.92
CA LEU A 22 4.65 -0.08 4.16
C LEU A 22 3.64 -0.87 3.32
N ALA A 23 4.05 -1.99 2.74
CA ALA A 23 3.16 -2.87 1.99
C ALA A 23 2.07 -3.49 2.90
N ILE A 24 2.45 -3.92 4.10
CA ILE A 24 1.50 -4.45 5.09
C ILE A 24 0.57 -3.34 5.58
N GLU A 25 1.09 -2.15 5.85
CA GLU A 25 0.29 -0.99 6.23
C GLU A 25 -0.76 -0.66 5.16
N LEU A 26 -0.36 -0.60 3.88
CA LEU A 26 -1.26 -0.33 2.76
C LEU A 26 -2.42 -1.36 2.70
N LEU A 27 -2.12 -2.64 2.91
CA LEU A 27 -3.13 -3.70 2.97
C LEU A 27 -4.11 -3.49 4.14
N CYS A 28 -3.57 -3.24 5.33
CA CYS A 28 -4.35 -2.98 6.54
C CYS A 28 -5.24 -1.74 6.38
N SER A 29 -4.73 -0.65 5.82
CA SER A 29 -5.49 0.57 5.56
C SER A 29 -6.63 0.32 4.58
N CYS A 30 -6.39 -0.42 3.49
CA CYS A 30 -7.44 -0.77 2.54
C CYS A 30 -8.51 -1.65 3.17
N GLN A 31 -8.12 -2.62 4.01
CA GLN A 31 -9.04 -3.51 4.71
C GLN A 31 -9.86 -2.73 5.76
N GLY A 32 -9.23 -1.82 6.49
CA GLY A 32 -9.90 -0.91 7.43
C GLY A 32 -10.94 -0.02 6.74
N LEU A 33 -10.63 0.51 5.56
CA LEU A 33 -11.60 1.27 4.76
C LEU A 33 -12.81 0.42 4.33
N ASP A 34 -12.60 -0.85 3.97
CA ASP A 34 -13.71 -1.75 3.64
C ASP A 34 -14.64 -1.97 4.83
N PHE A 35 -14.06 -2.20 6.02
CA PHE A 35 -14.84 -2.37 7.25
C PHE A 35 -15.59 -1.09 7.62
N ALA A 36 -14.94 0.06 7.59
CA ALA A 36 -15.55 1.35 7.89
C ALA A 36 -16.75 1.65 6.96
N ARG A 37 -16.64 1.31 5.67
CA ARG A 37 -17.74 1.47 4.71
C ARG A 37 -18.93 0.55 4.97
N ARG A 38 -18.68 -0.64 5.54
CA ARG A 38 -19.73 -1.64 5.83
C ARG A 38 -20.48 -1.35 7.13
N ILE A 39 -19.79 -0.83 8.15
CA ILE A 39 -20.36 -0.58 9.49
C ILE A 39 -21.35 0.60 9.48
N ASN A 40 -21.16 1.59 8.61
CA ASN A 40 -21.86 2.87 8.76
C ASN A 40 -23.29 2.95 8.19
N GLY A 41 -23.84 1.90 7.54
CA GLY A 41 -25.27 1.76 7.20
C GLY A 41 -25.94 2.82 6.30
N ALA A 42 -25.38 4.01 6.17
CA ALA A 42 -25.93 5.18 5.50
C ALA A 42 -24.77 6.10 5.11
N ALA A 43 -24.75 6.51 3.83
CA ALA A 43 -23.70 7.27 3.15
C ALA A 43 -22.33 6.56 3.05
N THR A 44 -21.98 6.15 1.82
CA THR A 44 -20.66 5.64 1.45
C THR A 44 -19.56 6.58 1.97
N MET A 45 -18.90 6.24 3.09
CA MET A 45 -17.77 7.00 3.60
C MET A 45 -16.63 6.90 2.59
N LYS A 46 -16.56 7.89 1.70
CA LYS A 46 -15.50 8.03 0.70
C LYS A 46 -14.29 8.64 1.38
N ALA A 47 -13.12 8.08 1.11
CA ALA A 47 -11.89 8.69 1.56
C ALA A 47 -11.62 9.97 0.73
N GLY A 48 -10.65 10.78 1.16
CA GLY A 48 -10.16 11.88 0.33
C GLY A 48 -9.71 11.40 -1.05
N ARG A 49 -9.75 12.27 -2.05
CA ARG A 49 -9.54 11.92 -3.48
C ARG A 49 -8.32 11.02 -3.74
N GLY A 50 -7.16 11.36 -3.17
CA GLY A 50 -5.92 10.59 -3.36
C GLY A 50 -5.97 9.23 -2.68
N VAL A 51 -6.48 9.17 -1.45
CA VAL A 51 -6.65 7.91 -0.71
C VAL A 51 -7.66 7.01 -1.42
N GLU A 52 -8.75 7.57 -1.94
CA GLU A 52 -9.75 6.83 -2.71
C GLU A 52 -9.15 6.26 -4.00
N ALA A 53 -8.30 7.02 -4.70
CA ALA A 53 -7.59 6.55 -5.88
C ALA A 53 -6.63 5.39 -5.55
N ALA A 54 -5.82 5.55 -4.50
CA ALA A 54 -4.91 4.51 -4.02
C ALA A 54 -5.67 3.24 -3.62
N TYR A 55 -6.71 3.38 -2.81
CA TYR A 55 -7.57 2.28 -2.38
C TYR A 55 -8.14 1.51 -3.58
N ARG A 56 -8.70 2.21 -4.57
CA ARG A 56 -9.25 1.57 -5.78
C ARG A 56 -8.17 0.86 -6.57
N PHE A 57 -6.99 1.47 -6.70
CA PHE A 57 -5.86 0.87 -7.41
C PHE A 57 -5.39 -0.43 -6.76
N VAL A 58 -5.31 -0.46 -5.43
CA VAL A 58 -4.96 -1.65 -4.66
C VAL A 58 -6.06 -2.70 -4.79
N ARG A 59 -7.34 -2.33 -4.61
CA ARG A 59 -8.46 -3.28 -4.65
C ARG A 59 -8.70 -3.93 -6.01
N ARG A 60 -8.29 -3.28 -7.11
CA ARG A 60 -8.25 -3.90 -8.44
C ARG A 60 -7.24 -5.05 -8.55
N ARG A 61 -6.24 -5.13 -7.65
CA ARG A 61 -5.13 -6.10 -7.72
C ARG A 61 -5.09 -7.06 -6.52
N ILE A 62 -5.60 -6.61 -5.38
CA ILE A 62 -5.66 -7.36 -4.12
C ILE A 62 -7.08 -7.22 -3.58
N SER A 63 -7.86 -8.29 -3.74
CA SER A 63 -9.26 -8.31 -3.31
C SER A 63 -9.38 -8.17 -1.80
N HIS A 64 -10.53 -7.69 -1.33
CA HIS A 64 -10.87 -7.67 0.09
C HIS A 64 -10.79 -9.09 0.68
N MET A 65 -10.26 -9.19 1.90
CA MET A 65 -10.16 -10.46 2.61
C MET A 65 -11.45 -10.71 3.41
N HIS A 66 -12.38 -11.48 2.85
CA HIS A 66 -13.64 -11.83 3.51
C HIS A 66 -13.49 -12.91 4.58
N GLN A 67 -12.55 -13.82 4.37
CA GLN A 67 -12.21 -14.93 5.24
C GLN A 67 -10.69 -15.06 5.23
N ASP A 68 -10.15 -15.73 6.25
CA ASP A 68 -8.72 -15.93 6.37
C ASP A 68 -8.15 -16.66 5.14
N ARG A 69 -7.01 -16.16 4.67
CA ARG A 69 -6.27 -16.72 3.55
C ARG A 69 -4.77 -16.54 3.76
N VAL A 70 -3.97 -17.17 2.90
CA VAL A 70 -2.51 -17.06 2.95
C VAL A 70 -2.07 -15.62 2.65
N LEU A 71 -1.73 -14.87 3.70
CA LEU A 71 -1.34 -13.46 3.62
C LEU A 71 -0.05 -13.23 2.84
N PHE A 72 0.86 -14.20 2.82
CA PHE A 72 2.13 -14.08 2.09
C PHE A 72 1.91 -13.67 0.62
N VAL A 73 0.89 -14.23 -0.03
CA VAL A 73 0.59 -13.93 -1.44
C VAL A 73 0.19 -12.45 -1.62
N ASP A 74 -0.63 -11.93 -0.71
CA ASP A 74 -1.07 -10.53 -0.77
C ASP A 74 0.03 -9.56 -0.39
N ILE A 75 0.84 -9.90 0.62
CA ILE A 75 2.00 -9.10 1.03
C ILE A 75 2.99 -8.99 -0.15
N GLN A 76 3.29 -10.10 -0.84
CA GLN A 76 4.16 -10.07 -2.02
C GLN A 76 3.58 -9.20 -3.15
N LYS A 77 2.27 -9.24 -3.37
CA LYS A 77 1.62 -8.34 -4.33
C LYS A 77 1.74 -6.88 -3.89
N ALA A 78 1.47 -6.57 -2.63
CA ALA A 78 1.55 -5.21 -2.10
C ALA A 78 2.98 -4.65 -2.16
N ILE A 79 3.99 -5.46 -1.86
CA ILE A 79 5.42 -5.08 -2.04
C ILE A 79 5.68 -4.67 -3.50
N LYS A 80 5.17 -5.41 -4.49
CA LYS A 80 5.29 -5.03 -5.91
C LYS A 80 4.58 -3.72 -6.22
N LEU A 81 3.40 -3.47 -5.66
CA LEU A 81 2.70 -2.19 -5.85
C LEU A 81 3.48 -0.99 -5.29
N THR A 82 4.26 -1.18 -4.22
CA THR A 82 5.13 -0.12 -3.68
C THR A 82 6.44 0.05 -4.47
N LEU A 83 6.77 -0.86 -5.38
CA LEU A 83 7.90 -0.76 -6.32
C LEU A 83 7.52 -0.04 -7.60
N GLU A 84 6.32 -0.30 -8.09
CA GLU A 84 5.84 0.23 -9.34
C GLU A 84 5.44 1.71 -9.17
N SER A 85 5.93 2.57 -10.06
CA SER A 85 5.48 3.97 -10.15
C SER A 85 3.97 4.08 -10.38
N GLY A 86 3.33 3.01 -10.85
CA GLY A 86 1.91 2.99 -11.18
C GLY A 86 0.97 3.37 -10.04
N LEU A 87 1.29 3.08 -8.78
CA LEU A 87 0.47 3.54 -7.67
C LEU A 87 0.57 5.06 -7.50
N MET A 88 1.80 5.59 -7.47
CA MET A 88 2.03 7.02 -7.29
C MET A 88 1.45 7.82 -8.45
N SER A 89 1.78 7.44 -9.69
CA SER A 89 1.25 8.09 -10.88
C SER A 89 -0.28 8.07 -10.92
N HIS A 90 -0.92 6.95 -10.55
CA HIS A 90 -2.38 6.89 -10.50
C HIS A 90 -3.00 7.84 -9.46
N VAL A 91 -2.31 8.07 -8.35
CA VAL A 91 -2.75 9.04 -7.34
C VAL A 91 -2.54 10.46 -7.85
N GLU A 92 -1.35 10.75 -8.40
CA GLU A 92 -1.00 12.06 -8.98
C GLU A 92 -1.92 12.47 -10.12
N ASP A 93 -2.34 11.54 -10.98
CA ASP A 93 -3.34 11.79 -12.03
C ASP A 93 -4.66 12.32 -11.45
N VAL A 94 -4.98 11.95 -10.21
CA VAL A 94 -6.22 12.33 -9.54
C VAL A 94 -6.08 13.61 -8.70
N VAL A 95 -4.95 13.85 -8.05
CA VAL A 95 -4.78 14.98 -7.10
C VAL A 95 -3.78 16.05 -7.55
N GLY A 96 -3.10 15.84 -8.67
CA GLY A 96 -1.95 16.63 -9.11
C GLY A 96 -0.62 16.07 -8.56
N PRO A 97 0.51 16.66 -8.98
CA PRO A 97 1.84 16.22 -8.56
C PRO A 97 1.98 16.24 -7.04
N LEU A 98 2.58 15.18 -6.49
CA LEU A 98 2.91 15.12 -5.07
C LEU A 98 4.33 15.67 -4.86
N ALA A 99 4.51 16.45 -3.79
CA ALA A 99 5.77 17.14 -3.47
C ALA A 99 6.85 16.20 -2.92
#